data_AF-A0ABD5VVU3-F1
#
_entry.id   AF-A0ABD5VVU3-F1
#
_cell.length_a   1.000
_cell.length_b   1.000
_cell.length_c   1.000
_cell.angle_alpha   90.00
_cell.angle_beta   90.00
_cell.angle_gamma   90.00
#
_symmetry.space_group_name_H-M   'P 1'
#
loop_
_entity.id
_entity.type
_entity.pdbx_description
1 polymer ?
#
loop_
_entity_poly.entity_id
_entity_poly.type
_entity_poly.pdbx_seq_one_letter_code
_entity_poly.pdbx_strand_id
1 'polypeptide(L)'
;MLWFLPPLDTEDSRAAAAVAALFEETDRGEVNSSVIVKLALVVGVIIVALVLAGLYSVPANALEERTLAEQTMAEGEPVENFPEMNADNARIVPRSVADVQSRGSVSYRQYRLGTSDIARMEDGRLAWSYPIQPDGFRNMLFENQQGVLLSDMTSMEDQEIQAFDDTPFSVGEGMLLHRGSSWNLRKSDFWAKYNDDAIEFVHDGKPYMAYPKTGHEWHLTPIPHTTPTWEGSP
;
A
#
# COMPACT_ATOMS: atom_id res chain seq x y z
N MET A 1 -62.20 14.79 -20.55
CA MET A 1 -62.00 13.53 -19.81
C MET A 1 -60.89 13.81 -18.80
N LEU A 2 -61.23 13.78 -17.51
CA LEU A 2 -60.41 14.19 -16.36
C LEU A 2 -60.02 12.93 -15.55
N TRP A 3 -58.80 12.94 -15.00
CA TRP A 3 -58.25 12.07 -13.93
C TRP A 3 -57.84 10.65 -14.36
N PHE A 4 -56.65 10.13 -14.00
CA PHE A 4 -56.07 10.01 -12.66
C PHE A 4 -54.53 10.16 -12.64
N LEU A 5 -54.01 10.96 -11.69
CA LEU A 5 -52.67 10.81 -11.11
C LEU A 5 -52.76 9.88 -9.88
N PRO A 6 -51.77 9.02 -9.62
CA PRO A 6 -51.61 8.39 -8.31
C PRO A 6 -51.00 9.37 -7.29
N PRO A 7 -51.32 9.23 -5.98
CA PRO A 7 -50.84 10.14 -4.94
C PRO A 7 -49.35 9.91 -4.63
N LEU A 8 -48.64 11.01 -4.41
CA LEU A 8 -47.33 11.04 -3.78
C LEU A 8 -47.51 10.67 -2.30
N ASP A 9 -47.26 9.42 -1.95
CA ASP A 9 -47.18 8.99 -0.55
C ASP A 9 -45.72 9.13 -0.09
N THR A 10 -45.53 9.93 0.95
CA THR A 10 -44.24 10.39 1.48
C THR A 10 -43.44 9.25 2.13
N GLU A 11 -42.43 8.72 1.44
CA GLU A 11 -41.45 7.78 2.00
C GLU A 11 -40.60 8.38 3.14
N ASP A 12 -40.47 9.72 3.18
CA ASP A 12 -39.82 10.45 4.28
C ASP A 12 -40.45 10.18 5.65
N SER A 13 -41.75 9.83 5.68
CA SER A 13 -42.49 9.57 6.90
C SER A 13 -42.13 8.23 7.56
N ARG A 14 -41.71 7.22 6.79
CA ARG A 14 -41.36 5.89 7.32
C ARG A 14 -39.95 5.84 7.87
N ALA A 15 -39.01 6.51 7.22
CA ALA A 15 -37.66 6.67 7.76
C ALA A 15 -37.68 7.54 9.03
N ALA A 16 -38.43 8.65 9.02
CA ALA A 16 -38.64 9.46 10.21
C ALA A 16 -39.39 8.71 11.31
N ALA A 17 -40.39 7.88 10.98
CA ALA A 17 -41.11 7.06 11.96
C ALA A 17 -40.27 5.90 12.50
N ALA A 18 -39.38 5.30 11.71
CA ALA A 18 -38.46 4.26 12.19
C ALA A 18 -37.39 4.86 13.13
N VAL A 19 -36.92 6.07 12.81
CA VAL A 19 -36.03 6.84 13.69
C VAL A 19 -36.77 7.26 14.96
N ALA A 20 -38.02 7.74 14.87
CA ALA A 20 -38.83 8.09 16.03
C ALA A 20 -39.16 6.87 16.91
N ALA A 21 -39.47 5.72 16.31
CA ALA A 21 -39.74 4.47 17.03
C ALA A 21 -38.51 3.95 17.78
N LEU A 22 -37.29 4.19 17.27
CA LEU A 22 -36.05 3.92 18.01
C LEU A 22 -35.88 4.79 19.27
N PHE A 23 -36.55 5.95 19.34
CA PHE A 23 -36.51 6.84 20.51
C PHE A 23 -37.69 6.64 21.47
N GLU A 24 -38.77 5.95 21.08
CA GLU A 24 -40.02 5.90 21.84
C GLU A 24 -40.17 4.63 22.72
N GLU A 25 -39.36 3.59 22.50
CA GLU A 25 -39.39 2.37 23.33
C GLU A 25 -38.34 2.41 24.46
N THR A 26 -38.54 3.26 25.46
CA THR A 26 -37.83 3.16 26.75
C THR A 26 -38.76 3.56 27.88
N ASP A 27 -39.77 2.72 28.12
CA ASP A 27 -40.48 2.74 29.41
C ASP A 27 -40.85 1.32 29.83
N ARG A 28 -39.89 0.65 30.50
CA ARG A 28 -40.08 -0.40 31.51
C ARG A 28 -38.74 -1.04 31.87
N GLY A 29 -38.16 -0.65 33.01
CA GLY A 29 -37.03 -1.37 33.61
C GLY A 29 -36.04 -0.43 34.29
N GLU A 30 -36.25 -0.24 35.58
CA GLU A 30 -35.44 0.59 36.47
C GLU A 30 -34.05 -0.05 36.71
N VAL A 31 -33.15 0.05 35.72
CA VAL A 31 -31.71 -0.20 35.88
C VAL A 31 -30.96 0.92 35.16
N ASN A 32 -30.47 1.89 35.93
CA ASN A 32 -29.55 2.96 35.51
C ASN A 32 -29.87 3.61 34.14
N SER A 33 -31.05 4.20 34.03
CA SER A 33 -31.52 4.98 32.87
C SER A 33 -30.49 5.94 32.30
N SER A 34 -29.62 6.53 33.15
CA SER A 34 -28.55 7.42 32.70
C SER A 34 -27.51 6.74 31.80
N VAL A 35 -27.16 5.47 32.06
CA VAL A 35 -26.14 4.74 31.29
C VAL A 35 -26.72 4.30 29.95
N ILE A 36 -27.96 3.80 29.93
CA ILE A 36 -28.64 3.35 28.72
C ILE A 36 -28.92 4.53 27.78
N VAL A 37 -29.39 5.67 28.31
CA VAL A 37 -29.63 6.89 27.51
C VAL A 37 -28.31 7.45 26.94
N LYS A 38 -27.23 7.46 27.72
CA LYS A 38 -25.90 7.89 27.22
C LYS A 38 -25.38 6.95 26.14
N LEU A 39 -25.54 5.64 26.32
CA LEU A 39 -25.13 4.63 25.34
C LEU A 39 -25.93 4.79 24.03
N ALA A 40 -27.25 4.95 24.12
CA ALA A 40 -28.12 5.17 22.97
C ALA A 40 -27.75 6.44 22.20
N LEU A 41 -27.42 7.53 22.91
CA LEU A 41 -26.96 8.77 22.28
C LEU A 41 -25.63 8.59 21.56
N VAL A 42 -24.66 7.90 22.18
CA VAL A 42 -23.36 7.61 21.55
C VAL A 42 -23.53 6.74 20.32
N VAL A 43 -24.35 5.69 20.40
CA VAL A 43 -24.66 4.81 19.26
C VAL A 43 -25.35 5.60 18.15
N GLY A 44 -26.31 6.48 18.48
CA GLY A 44 -26.97 7.36 17.53
C GLY A 44 -25.99 8.29 16.80
N VAL A 45 -25.07 8.92 17.54
CA VAL A 45 -24.02 9.77 16.96
C VAL A 45 -23.10 8.97 16.04
N ILE A 46 -22.71 7.75 16.43
CA ILE A 46 -21.87 6.87 15.60
C ILE A 46 -22.60 6.50 14.30
N ILE A 47 -23.88 6.11 14.39
CA ILE A 47 -24.69 5.77 13.21
C ILE A 47 -24.79 6.96 12.26
N VAL A 48 -25.11 8.15 12.78
CA VAL A 48 -25.18 9.38 11.96
C VAL A 48 -23.81 9.69 11.34
N ALA A 49 -22.72 9.57 12.10
CA ALA A 49 -21.37 9.79 11.58
C ALA A 49 -21.02 8.79 10.46
N LEU A 50 -21.40 7.52 10.60
CA LEU A 50 -21.18 6.50 9.57
C LEU A 50 -22.00 6.78 8.30
N VAL A 51 -23.26 7.20 8.45
CA VAL A 51 -24.12 7.58 7.31
C VAL A 51 -23.53 8.79 6.59
N LEU A 52 -23.12 9.83 7.33
CA LEU A 52 -22.49 11.01 6.74
C LEU A 52 -21.17 10.66 6.06
N ALA A 53 -20.33 9.81 6.66
CA ALA A 53 -19.09 9.33 6.06
C ALA A 53 -19.33 8.53 4.77
N GLY A 54 -20.35 7.66 4.75
CA GLY A 54 -20.74 6.92 3.55
C GLY A 54 -21.25 7.83 2.43
N LEU A 55 -22.12 8.79 2.77
CA LEU A 55 -22.66 9.76 1.82
C LEU A 55 -21.58 10.68 1.24
N TYR A 56 -20.56 10.98 2.05
CA TYR A 56 -19.40 11.77 1.66
C TYR A 56 -18.40 11.01 0.79
N SER A 57 -18.21 9.71 1.06
CA SER A 57 -17.22 8.87 0.37
C SER A 57 -17.48 8.78 -1.13
N VAL A 58 -18.75 8.64 -1.55
CA VAL A 58 -19.12 8.49 -2.97
C VAL A 58 -18.66 9.67 -3.83
N PRO A 59 -19.02 10.94 -3.53
CA PRO A 59 -18.57 12.07 -4.34
C PRO A 59 -17.08 12.38 -4.16
N ALA A 60 -16.49 12.14 -2.99
CA ALA A 60 -15.06 12.38 -2.75
C ALA A 60 -14.17 11.44 -3.59
N ASN A 61 -14.48 10.14 -3.64
CA ASN A 61 -13.71 9.17 -4.43
C ASN A 61 -13.80 9.48 -5.94
N ALA A 62 -15.00 9.85 -6.43
CA ALA A 62 -15.18 10.19 -7.84
C ALA A 62 -14.38 11.45 -8.24
N LEU A 63 -14.20 12.41 -7.33
CA LEU A 63 -13.36 13.58 -7.54
C LEU A 63 -11.87 13.24 -7.45
N GLU A 64 -11.47 12.39 -6.50
CA GLU A 64 -10.09 11.89 -6.39
C GLU A 64 -9.64 11.19 -7.67
N GLU A 65 -10.41 10.21 -8.16
CA GLU A 65 -10.10 9.47 -9.39
C GLU A 65 -9.98 10.40 -10.59
N ARG A 66 -10.87 11.40 -10.67
CA ARG A 66 -10.88 12.38 -11.76
C ARG A 66 -9.68 13.31 -11.69
N THR A 67 -9.39 13.87 -10.52
CA THR A 67 -8.24 14.78 -10.33
C THR A 67 -6.93 14.05 -10.62
N LEU A 68 -6.78 12.80 -10.15
CA LEU A 68 -5.64 11.94 -10.49
C LEU A 68 -5.51 11.73 -11.99
N ALA A 69 -6.61 11.38 -12.68
CA ALA A 69 -6.60 11.15 -14.11
C ALA A 69 -6.25 12.43 -14.89
N GLU A 70 -6.82 13.57 -14.50
CA GLU A 70 -6.54 14.87 -15.12
C GLU A 70 -5.07 15.29 -14.91
N GLN A 71 -4.52 15.13 -13.69
CA GLN A 71 -3.11 15.39 -13.40
C GLN A 71 -2.18 14.47 -14.21
N THR A 72 -2.44 13.16 -14.21
CA THR A 72 -1.65 12.17 -14.95
C THR A 72 -1.67 12.44 -16.46
N MET A 73 -2.84 12.80 -17.01
CA MET A 73 -2.99 13.13 -18.43
C MET A 73 -2.35 14.47 -18.79
N ALA A 74 -2.36 15.45 -17.89
CA ALA A 74 -1.74 16.76 -18.14
C ALA A 74 -0.21 16.68 -18.21
N GLU A 75 0.40 15.73 -17.50
CA GLU A 75 1.83 15.47 -17.50
C GLU A 75 2.27 14.51 -18.61
N GLY A 76 1.34 13.79 -19.24
CA GLY A 76 1.61 12.84 -20.31
C GLY A 76 1.80 13.51 -21.67
N GLU A 77 2.94 13.28 -22.32
CA GLU A 77 3.11 13.62 -23.73
C GLU A 77 2.54 12.48 -24.61
N PRO A 78 1.57 12.75 -25.50
CA PRO A 78 1.02 11.72 -26.37
C PRO A 78 2.09 11.29 -27.38
N VAL A 79 2.59 10.06 -27.21
CA VAL A 79 3.56 9.49 -28.13
C VAL A 79 2.82 8.81 -29.27
N GLU A 80 2.95 9.33 -30.49
CA GLU A 80 2.29 8.76 -31.69
C GLU A 80 2.88 7.43 -32.14
N ASN A 81 4.13 7.15 -31.76
CA ASN A 81 4.82 5.90 -32.04
C ASN A 81 5.51 5.42 -30.77
N PHE A 82 5.11 4.28 -30.23
CA PHE A 82 5.93 3.61 -29.22
C PHE A 82 7.35 3.47 -29.76
N PRO A 83 8.39 3.72 -28.95
CA PRO A 83 9.75 3.40 -29.38
C PRO A 83 9.73 1.94 -29.82
N GLU A 84 10.14 1.67 -31.06
CA GLU A 84 10.31 0.30 -31.54
C GLU A 84 11.22 -0.39 -30.52
N MET A 85 10.69 -1.38 -29.78
CA MET A 85 11.54 -2.26 -28.97
C MET A 85 12.65 -2.76 -29.90
N ASN A 86 13.91 -2.50 -29.55
CA ASN A 86 15.04 -2.94 -30.37
C ASN A 86 14.98 -4.48 -30.58
N ALA A 87 15.24 -4.90 -31.81
CA ALA A 87 14.85 -6.16 -32.41
C ALA A 87 15.70 -7.39 -32.05
N ASP A 88 16.74 -7.28 -31.23
CA ASP A 88 17.53 -8.45 -30.80
C ASP A 88 16.93 -9.20 -29.60
N ASN A 89 15.69 -8.85 -29.22
CA ASN A 89 14.85 -9.58 -28.27
C ASN A 89 15.31 -9.36 -26.80
N ALA A 90 14.78 -8.32 -26.15
CA ALA A 90 14.96 -8.09 -24.72
C ALA A 90 14.27 -9.20 -23.91
N ARG A 91 14.91 -10.36 -23.82
CA ARG A 91 14.47 -11.49 -23.02
C ARG A 91 14.73 -11.17 -21.57
N ILE A 92 13.70 -10.72 -20.88
CA ILE A 92 13.75 -10.57 -19.42
C ILE A 92 13.41 -11.90 -18.75
N VAL A 93 14.20 -12.30 -17.77
CA VAL A 93 13.90 -13.45 -16.92
C VAL A 93 12.67 -13.11 -16.07
N PRO A 94 11.57 -13.87 -16.16
CA PRO A 94 10.42 -13.64 -15.29
C PRO A 94 10.79 -13.89 -13.83
N ARG A 95 10.17 -13.13 -12.92
CA ARG A 95 10.37 -13.24 -11.47
C ARG A 95 10.31 -14.67 -10.95
N SER A 96 9.31 -15.44 -11.40
CA SER A 96 9.11 -16.83 -10.96
C SER A 96 10.28 -17.76 -11.34
N VAL A 97 10.95 -17.50 -12.47
CA VAL A 97 12.13 -18.26 -12.90
C VAL A 97 13.34 -17.85 -12.07
N ALA A 98 13.56 -16.55 -11.90
CA ALA A 98 14.63 -16.03 -11.06
C ALA A 98 14.50 -16.51 -9.61
N ASP A 99 13.30 -16.49 -9.02
CA ASP A 99 13.05 -16.93 -7.65
C ASP A 99 13.47 -18.40 -7.44
N VAL A 100 13.14 -19.28 -8.38
CA VAL A 100 13.50 -20.70 -8.31
C VAL A 100 15.01 -20.88 -8.45
N GLN A 101 15.62 -20.20 -9.42
CA GLN A 101 17.04 -20.31 -9.71
C GLN A 101 17.89 -19.73 -8.57
N SER A 102 17.63 -18.50 -8.13
CA SER A 102 18.37 -17.85 -7.05
C SER A 102 18.27 -18.64 -5.74
N ARG A 103 17.08 -19.14 -5.37
CA ARG A 103 16.91 -19.99 -4.17
C ARG A 103 17.63 -21.33 -4.26
N GLY A 104 17.82 -21.86 -5.48
CA GLY A 104 18.60 -23.08 -5.72
C GLY A 104 20.11 -22.85 -5.70
N SER A 105 20.56 -21.65 -6.08
CA SER A 105 21.98 -21.30 -6.22
C SER A 105 22.67 -20.90 -4.92
N VAL A 106 21.92 -20.40 -3.92
CA VAL A 106 22.50 -20.00 -2.63
C VAL A 106 21.93 -20.81 -1.47
N SER A 107 22.80 -21.12 -0.50
CA SER A 107 22.41 -21.81 0.72
C SER A 107 22.91 -21.04 1.93
N TYR A 108 21.98 -20.44 2.66
CA TYR A 108 22.25 -19.78 3.93
C TYR A 108 21.68 -20.61 5.07
N ARG A 109 22.45 -20.80 6.14
CA ARG A 109 22.00 -21.60 7.31
C ARG A 109 21.04 -20.83 8.22
N GLN A 110 21.27 -19.53 8.40
CA GLN A 110 20.50 -18.67 9.31
C GLN A 110 19.62 -17.66 8.58
N TYR A 111 19.68 -17.64 7.24
CA TYR A 111 19.06 -16.63 6.40
C TYR A 111 18.26 -17.29 5.28
N ARG A 112 17.40 -16.48 4.64
CA ARG A 112 16.64 -16.83 3.46
C ARG A 112 16.54 -15.62 2.54
N LEU A 113 16.29 -15.87 1.26
CA LEU A 113 15.92 -14.82 0.32
C LEU A 113 14.49 -14.36 0.61
N GLY A 114 14.31 -13.04 0.75
CA GLY A 114 13.01 -12.40 0.91
C GLY A 114 12.28 -12.20 -0.40
N THR A 115 11.41 -11.19 -0.42
CA THR A 115 10.59 -10.86 -1.57
C THR A 115 11.45 -10.11 -2.59
N SER A 116 11.38 -10.51 -3.85
CA SER A 116 12.12 -9.84 -4.93
C SER A 116 11.50 -8.55 -5.44
N ASP A 117 12.34 -7.62 -5.87
CA ASP A 117 11.92 -6.46 -6.67
C ASP A 117 12.91 -6.17 -7.81
N ILE A 118 12.56 -5.28 -8.73
CA ILE A 118 13.40 -4.87 -9.85
C ILE A 118 14.33 -3.76 -9.39
N ALA A 119 15.63 -4.04 -9.44
CA ALA A 119 16.68 -3.09 -9.17
C ALA A 119 17.58 -2.87 -10.38
N ARG A 120 18.35 -1.79 -10.34
CA ARG A 120 19.41 -1.51 -11.30
C ARG A 120 20.75 -1.91 -10.70
N MET A 121 21.52 -2.71 -11.44
CA MET A 121 22.91 -3.04 -11.11
C MET A 121 23.81 -1.82 -11.34
N GLU A 122 25.02 -1.84 -10.76
CA GLU A 122 25.99 -0.73 -10.92
C GLU A 122 26.42 -0.52 -12.37
N ASP A 123 26.42 -1.56 -13.19
CA ASP A 123 26.72 -1.52 -14.63
C ASP A 123 25.55 -1.02 -15.49
N GLY A 124 24.39 -0.75 -14.86
CA GLY A 124 23.19 -0.27 -15.51
C GLY A 124 22.23 -1.36 -16.00
N ARG A 125 22.56 -2.65 -15.90
CA ARG A 125 21.62 -3.75 -16.19
C ARG A 125 20.51 -3.82 -15.15
N LEU A 126 19.40 -4.46 -15.53
CA LEU A 126 18.29 -4.73 -14.61
C LEU A 126 18.52 -6.09 -13.94
N ALA A 127 18.26 -6.16 -12.65
CA ALA A 127 18.35 -7.38 -11.86
C ALA A 127 17.14 -7.54 -10.94
N TRP A 128 16.80 -8.79 -10.64
CA TRP A 128 15.95 -9.11 -9.49
C TRP A 128 16.80 -8.97 -8.24
N SER A 129 16.42 -8.05 -7.36
CA SER A 129 17.01 -7.93 -6.02
C SER A 129 16.31 -8.88 -5.06
N TYR A 130 17.08 -9.42 -4.11
CA TYR A 130 16.55 -10.25 -3.03
C TYR A 130 17.23 -9.85 -1.73
N PRO A 131 16.49 -9.45 -0.69
CA PRO A 131 17.07 -9.23 0.61
C PRO A 131 17.45 -10.57 1.24
N ILE A 132 18.68 -10.67 1.76
CA ILE A 132 19.13 -11.85 2.50
C ILE A 132 18.73 -11.67 3.96
N GLN A 133 17.48 -12.00 4.26
CA GLN A 133 16.88 -11.73 5.56
C GLN A 133 16.99 -12.91 6.54
N PRO A 134 16.98 -12.67 7.87
CA PRO A 134 17.03 -13.74 8.86
C PRO A 134 15.88 -14.74 8.72
N ASP A 135 16.18 -16.04 8.84
CA ASP A 135 15.18 -17.10 8.78
C ASP A 135 14.79 -17.62 10.16
N GLY A 136 13.49 -17.71 10.42
CA GLY A 136 12.92 -18.15 11.69
C GLY A 136 12.98 -17.11 12.81
N PHE A 137 12.04 -17.21 13.76
CA PHE A 137 11.80 -16.20 14.79
C PHE A 137 13.03 -15.82 15.62
N ARG A 138 13.85 -16.82 16.01
CA ARG A 138 15.08 -16.56 16.78
C ARG A 138 16.04 -15.69 15.99
N ASN A 139 16.29 -16.01 14.72
CA ASN A 139 17.25 -15.25 13.92
C ASN A 139 16.68 -13.85 13.60
N MET A 140 15.37 -13.72 13.34
CA MET A 140 14.72 -12.40 13.17
C MET A 140 14.88 -11.48 14.39
N LEU A 141 14.99 -12.06 15.59
CA LEU A 141 15.17 -11.33 16.86
C LEU A 141 16.64 -10.97 17.16
N PHE A 142 17.62 -11.73 16.67
CA PHE A 142 19.04 -11.55 17.03
C PHE A 142 19.94 -11.19 15.86
N GLU A 143 19.70 -11.75 14.68
CA GLU A 143 20.50 -11.51 13.48
C GLU A 143 19.97 -10.29 12.72
N ASN A 144 20.81 -9.77 11.83
CA ASN A 144 20.51 -8.66 10.91
C ASN A 144 20.41 -9.20 9.49
N GLN A 145 19.66 -8.52 8.61
CA GLN A 145 19.73 -8.77 7.16
C GLN A 145 21.18 -8.72 6.67
N GLN A 146 21.60 -9.80 6.03
CA GLN A 146 22.96 -10.06 5.57
C GLN A 146 23.11 -9.64 4.10
N GLY A 147 22.88 -8.36 3.81
CA GLY A 147 23.05 -7.83 2.47
C GLY A 147 21.92 -8.15 1.49
N VAL A 148 22.27 -8.21 0.21
CA VAL A 148 21.36 -8.35 -0.93
C VAL A 148 21.95 -9.29 -1.97
N LEU A 149 21.11 -10.08 -2.61
CA LEU A 149 21.46 -10.89 -3.78
C LEU A 149 20.82 -10.27 -5.02
N LEU A 150 21.62 -10.02 -6.06
CA LEU A 150 21.17 -9.53 -7.35
C LEU A 150 21.26 -10.66 -8.37
N SER A 151 20.19 -10.86 -9.14
CA SER A 151 20.10 -11.86 -10.20
C SER A 151 19.78 -11.16 -11.52
N ASP A 152 20.69 -11.21 -12.49
CA ASP A 152 20.55 -10.49 -13.77
C ASP A 152 19.23 -10.86 -14.47
N MET A 153 18.47 -9.86 -14.92
CA MET A 153 17.22 -10.06 -15.65
C MET A 153 17.45 -10.22 -17.15
N THR A 154 18.58 -9.76 -17.67
CA THR A 154 18.80 -9.55 -19.12
C THR A 154 19.41 -10.77 -19.83
N SER A 155 19.87 -11.78 -19.09
CA SER A 155 20.46 -13.01 -19.60
C SER A 155 19.73 -14.24 -19.07
N MET A 156 19.27 -15.13 -19.98
CA MET A 156 18.58 -16.38 -19.62
C MET A 156 19.50 -17.59 -19.50
N GLU A 157 20.58 -17.64 -20.29
CA GLU A 157 21.45 -18.82 -20.39
C GLU A 157 22.61 -18.75 -19.38
N ASP A 158 23.21 -17.57 -19.25
CA ASP A 158 24.26 -17.27 -18.28
C ASP A 158 23.77 -16.18 -17.32
N GLN A 159 22.77 -16.52 -16.49
CA GLN A 159 22.25 -15.59 -15.49
C GLN A 159 23.31 -15.37 -14.41
N GLU A 160 23.82 -14.14 -14.34
CA GLU A 160 24.77 -13.75 -13.33
C GLU A 160 24.05 -13.53 -11.99
N ILE A 161 24.51 -14.22 -10.95
CA ILE A 161 24.04 -14.05 -9.59
C ILE A 161 25.19 -13.48 -8.77
N GLN A 162 24.98 -12.28 -8.21
CA GLN A 162 25.95 -11.61 -7.35
C GLN A 162 25.35 -11.45 -5.95
N ALA A 163 26.06 -11.96 -4.95
CA ALA A 163 25.71 -11.74 -3.55
C ALA A 163 26.59 -10.64 -2.96
N PHE A 164 25.95 -9.63 -2.37
CA PHE A 164 26.58 -8.53 -1.66
C PHE A 164 26.28 -8.69 -0.17
N ASP A 165 26.90 -9.69 0.45
CA ASP A 165 26.63 -10.13 1.83
C ASP A 165 27.73 -9.74 2.83
N ASP A 166 28.70 -8.93 2.41
CA ASP A 166 29.81 -8.45 3.25
C ASP A 166 29.38 -7.40 4.30
N THR A 167 28.33 -6.64 4.02
CA THR A 167 27.86 -5.55 4.89
C THR A 167 26.43 -5.82 5.37
N PRO A 168 26.25 -6.14 6.66
CA PRO A 168 24.91 -6.33 7.21
C PRO A 168 24.19 -4.98 7.37
N PHE A 169 22.87 -4.99 7.16
CA PHE A 169 22.04 -3.81 7.39
C PHE A 169 21.84 -3.58 8.89
N SER A 170 21.92 -2.32 9.32
CA SER A 170 21.56 -1.94 10.70
C SER A 170 20.05 -1.90 10.90
N VAL A 171 19.31 -1.50 9.86
CA VAL A 171 17.86 -1.52 9.76
C VAL A 171 17.51 -2.15 8.42
N GLY A 172 16.67 -3.18 8.41
CA GLY A 172 16.40 -3.96 7.20
C GLY A 172 15.21 -4.88 7.31
N GLU A 173 15.02 -5.67 6.25
CA GLU A 173 13.92 -6.62 6.09
C GLU A 173 14.12 -7.87 6.97
N GLY A 174 12.99 -8.48 7.36
CA GLY A 174 12.96 -9.69 8.19
C GLY A 174 13.54 -9.54 9.61
N MET A 175 13.89 -8.33 10.04
CA MET A 175 14.30 -8.04 11.41
C MET A 175 13.11 -7.59 12.27
N LEU A 176 13.15 -7.87 13.58
CA LEU A 176 12.11 -7.45 14.53
C LEU A 176 12.45 -6.16 15.29
N LEU A 177 11.40 -5.51 15.81
CA LEU A 177 11.47 -4.33 16.69
C LEU A 177 12.18 -3.15 16.00
N HIS A 178 12.98 -2.39 16.76
CA HIS A 178 13.68 -1.19 16.30
C HIS A 178 14.72 -1.42 15.19
N ARG A 179 14.98 -2.68 14.83
CA ARG A 179 15.88 -3.07 13.72
C ARG A 179 15.12 -3.37 12.44
N GLY A 180 13.81 -3.60 12.54
CA GLY A 180 12.96 -3.81 11.36
C GLY A 180 12.76 -2.52 10.58
N SER A 181 12.84 -2.60 9.26
CA SER A 181 12.48 -1.51 8.35
C SER A 181 11.07 -1.00 8.63
N SER A 182 10.09 -1.91 8.72
CA SER A 182 8.68 -1.59 9.01
C SER A 182 8.48 -0.78 10.30
N TRP A 183 9.25 -1.05 11.36
CA TRP A 183 9.19 -0.27 12.60
C TRP A 183 9.75 1.14 12.40
N ASN A 184 10.88 1.26 11.70
CA ASN A 184 11.52 2.55 11.49
C ASN A 184 10.72 3.44 10.55
N LEU A 185 10.16 2.89 9.47
CA LEU A 185 9.27 3.62 8.55
C LEU A 185 8.03 4.15 9.26
N ARG A 186 7.39 3.33 10.10
CA ARG A 186 6.22 3.77 10.89
C ARG A 186 6.57 4.81 11.94
N LYS A 187 7.80 4.78 12.46
CA LYS A 187 8.28 5.74 13.45
C LYS A 187 8.60 7.10 12.81
N SER A 188 9.17 7.12 11.60
CA SER A 188 9.48 8.36 10.88
C SER A 188 8.23 9.00 10.28
N ASP A 189 7.40 8.21 9.61
CA ASP A 189 6.28 8.71 8.81
C ASP A 189 5.01 7.85 9.02
N PHE A 190 4.34 8.06 10.16
CA PHE A 190 3.16 7.29 10.54
C PHE A 190 1.99 7.40 9.55
N TRP A 191 1.85 8.55 8.88
CA TRP A 191 0.76 8.83 7.94
C TRP A 191 1.08 8.49 6.48
N ALA A 192 2.35 8.18 6.18
CA ALA A 192 2.74 7.79 4.83
C ALA A 192 2.31 6.36 4.54
N LYS A 193 1.93 6.11 3.28
CA LYS A 193 1.66 4.75 2.81
C LYS A 193 2.87 4.23 2.06
N TYR A 194 3.33 3.06 2.47
CA TYR A 194 4.34 2.26 1.80
C TYR A 194 3.61 1.04 1.25
N ASN A 195 3.11 1.15 0.02
CA ASN A 195 2.26 0.13 -0.59
C ASN A 195 3.04 -0.96 -1.32
N ASP A 196 4.34 -0.75 -1.53
CA ASP A 196 5.22 -1.69 -2.21
C ASP A 196 6.30 -2.24 -1.28
N ASP A 197 6.92 -3.33 -1.72
CA ASP A 197 8.10 -3.89 -1.06
C ASP A 197 9.33 -2.97 -1.25
N ALA A 198 10.40 -3.26 -0.52
CA ALA A 198 11.62 -2.48 -0.64
C ALA A 198 12.33 -2.79 -1.96
N ILE A 199 12.89 -1.76 -2.59
CA ILE A 199 13.83 -1.94 -3.70
C ILE A 199 15.23 -1.99 -3.09
N GLU A 200 15.88 -3.14 -3.15
CA GLU A 200 17.29 -3.24 -2.77
C GLU A 200 18.22 -3.11 -3.96
N PHE A 201 19.24 -2.27 -3.83
CA PHE A 201 20.18 -2.00 -4.89
C PHE A 201 21.59 -1.88 -4.33
N VAL A 202 22.58 -1.91 -5.20
CA VAL A 202 23.98 -1.78 -4.82
C VAL A 202 24.52 -0.48 -5.41
N HIS A 203 25.25 0.25 -4.58
CA HIS A 203 25.95 1.46 -4.98
C HIS A 203 27.31 1.52 -4.30
N ASP A 204 28.36 1.75 -5.08
CA ASP A 204 29.76 1.69 -4.65
C ASP A 204 30.11 0.37 -3.91
N GLY A 205 29.59 -0.75 -4.42
CA GLY A 205 29.76 -2.09 -3.87
C GLY A 205 29.08 -2.31 -2.51
N LYS A 206 28.23 -1.39 -2.06
CA LYS A 206 27.49 -1.50 -0.80
C LYS A 206 26.00 -1.69 -1.06
N PRO A 207 25.34 -2.59 -0.32
CA PRO A 207 23.91 -2.78 -0.46
C PRO A 207 23.15 -1.64 0.24
N TYR A 208 22.14 -1.13 -0.45
CA TYR A 208 21.18 -0.14 0.01
C TYR A 208 19.77 -0.67 -0.22
N MET A 209 18.82 -0.05 0.44
CA MET A 209 17.39 -0.38 0.34
C MET A 209 16.61 0.93 0.36
N ALA A 210 15.62 1.04 -0.50
CA ALA A 210 14.74 2.21 -0.59
C ALA A 210 13.28 1.78 -0.61
N TYR A 211 12.42 2.53 0.08
CA TYR A 211 10.98 2.26 0.09
C TYR A 211 10.20 3.32 -0.70
N PRO A 212 9.39 2.93 -1.69
CA PRO A 212 8.49 3.88 -2.36
C PRO A 212 7.54 4.55 -1.37
N LYS A 213 7.65 5.87 -1.21
CA LYS A 213 6.81 6.67 -0.32
C LYS A 213 5.67 7.32 -1.10
N THR A 214 4.44 6.95 -0.74
CA THR A 214 3.22 7.61 -1.25
C THR A 214 2.66 8.56 -0.19
N GLY A 215 2.64 9.84 -0.53
CA GLY A 215 2.01 10.93 0.20
C GLY A 215 0.56 11.15 -0.19
N HIS A 216 -0.06 12.17 0.41
CA HIS A 216 -1.42 12.60 0.05
C HIS A 216 -1.48 14.12 -0.01
N GLU A 217 -1.91 14.66 -1.15
CA GLU A 217 -2.25 16.07 -1.30
C GLU A 217 -3.72 16.30 -0.96
N TRP A 218 -4.01 17.37 -0.21
CA TRP A 218 -5.37 17.72 0.21
C TRP A 218 -5.97 18.78 -0.70
N HIS A 219 -7.10 18.45 -1.30
CA HIS A 219 -7.94 19.38 -2.03
C HIS A 219 -9.13 19.74 -1.15
N LEU A 220 -9.39 21.03 -0.92
CA LEU A 220 -10.51 21.48 -0.07
C LEU A 220 -11.79 21.81 -0.86
N THR A 221 -11.68 21.95 -2.19
CA THR A 221 -12.77 22.36 -3.07
C THR A 221 -12.78 21.50 -4.33
N PRO A 222 -13.95 21.23 -4.94
CA PRO A 222 -15.31 21.62 -4.52
C PRO A 222 -15.86 20.78 -3.35
N ILE A 223 -15.32 19.58 -3.12
CA ILE A 223 -15.56 18.74 -1.94
C ILE A 223 -14.19 18.32 -1.44
N PRO A 224 -13.92 18.34 -0.12
CA PRO A 224 -12.60 17.98 0.35
C PRO A 224 -12.24 16.53 -0.02
N HIS A 225 -11.09 16.32 -0.65
CA HIS A 225 -10.62 14.98 -1.03
C HIS A 225 -9.10 14.95 -0.98
N THR A 226 -8.53 13.75 -0.97
CA THR A 226 -7.08 13.55 -1.01
C THR A 226 -6.70 12.87 -2.31
N THR A 227 -5.59 13.28 -2.92
CA THR A 227 -5.00 12.52 -4.05
C THR A 227 -3.64 11.97 -3.62
N PRO A 228 -3.32 10.70 -3.92
CA PRO A 228 -2.01 10.14 -3.65
C PRO A 228 -0.95 10.81 -4.52
N THR A 229 0.20 11.13 -3.92
CA THR A 229 1.34 11.75 -4.60
C THR A 229 2.60 10.97 -4.34
N TRP A 230 3.49 10.88 -5.33
CA TRP A 230 4.80 10.29 -5.14
C TRP A 230 5.71 11.25 -4.38
N GLU A 231 6.22 10.85 -3.21
CA GLU A 231 7.10 11.67 -2.37
C GLU A 231 8.58 11.25 -2.43
N GLY A 232 8.92 10.27 -3.28
CA GLY A 232 10.26 9.70 -3.37
C GLY A 232 10.44 8.45 -2.50
N SER A 233 11.68 8.17 -2.11
CA SER A 233 12.02 6.99 -1.29
C SER A 233 13.02 7.38 -0.19
N PRO A 234 12.81 6.98 1.08
CA PRO A 234 13.78 7.14 2.15
C PRO A 234 14.86 6.04 2.15
#